data_AF-A0A5R9L5E2-F1
#
_entry.id   AF-A0A5R9L5E2-F1
#
_cell.length_a   1.000
_cell.length_b   1.000
_cell.length_c   1.000
_cell.angle_alpha   90.00
_cell.angle_beta   90.00
_cell.angle_gamma   90.00
#
_symmetry.space_group_name_H-M   'P 1'
#
loop_
_entity.id
_entity.type
_entity.pdbx_description
1 polymer ?
#
loop_
_entity_poly.entity_id
_entity_poly.type
_entity_poly.pdbx_seq_one_letter_code
_entity_poly.pdbx_strand_id
1 'polypeptide(L)' 'MEENDLNQLHEWGLRVSRLLELIALTNRTLHLHQEEGGSDAQINDYKFLLSQHQSELDDLMRNYGLRVQISSLESAA' A
#
# COMPACT_ATOMS: atom_id res chain seq x y z
N MET A 1 -10.61 -19.26 23.32
CA MET A 1 -9.44 -18.37 23.24
C MET A 1 -8.88 -18.40 21.83
N GLU A 2 -8.61 -19.60 21.28
CA GLU A 2 -8.07 -19.80 19.93
C GLU A 2 -8.91 -19.22 18.76
N GLU A 3 -10.24 -19.23 18.87
CA GLU A 3 -11.12 -18.68 17.82
C GLU A 3 -10.99 -17.16 17.66
N ASN A 4 -10.69 -16.44 18.74
CA ASN A 4 -10.50 -14.98 18.69
C ASN A 4 -9.18 -14.62 17.99
N ASP A 5 -8.12 -15.38 18.24
CA ASP A 5 -6.80 -15.15 17.64
C ASP A 5 -6.82 -15.47 16.13
N LEU A 6 -7.55 -16.52 15.72
CA LEU A 6 -7.76 -16.84 14.30
C LEU A 6 -8.55 -15.77 13.58
N ASN A 7 -9.60 -15.22 14.20
CA ASN A 7 -10.39 -14.13 13.63
C ASN A 7 -9.54 -12.86 13.46
N GLN A 8 -8.73 -12.51 14.46
CA GLN A 8 -7.83 -11.36 14.39
C GLN A 8 -6.78 -11.53 13.28
N LEU A 9 -6.22 -12.74 13.12
CA LEU A 9 -5.27 -13.02 12.04
C LEU A 9 -5.93 -12.96 10.66
N HIS A 10 -7.17 -13.45 10.53
CA HIS A 10 -7.92 -13.37 9.28
C HIS A 10 -8.26 -11.92 8.90
N GLU A 11 -8.76 -11.13 9.86
CA GLU A 11 -9.01 -9.69 9.66
C GLU A 11 -7.74 -8.93 9.29
N TRP A 12 -6.63 -9.24 9.97
CA TRP A 12 -5.34 -8.67 9.64
C TRP A 12 -4.94 -9.01 8.20
N GLY A 13 -5.05 -10.28 7.79
CA GLY A 13 -4.74 -10.72 6.44
C GLY A 13 -5.57 -10.01 5.36
N LEU A 14 -6.86 -9.79 5.62
CA LEU A 14 -7.74 -9.03 4.73
C LEU A 14 -7.34 -7.55 4.62
N ARG A 15 -6.92 -6.92 5.72
CA ARG A 15 -6.46 -5.52 5.70
C ARG A 15 -5.15 -5.38 4.93
N VAL A 16 -4.21 -6.31 5.16
CA VAL A 16 -2.93 -6.34 4.44
C VAL A 16 -3.14 -6.52 2.95
N SER A 17 -3.95 -7.49 2.52
CA SER A 17 -4.23 -7.71 1.10
C SER A 17 -4.87 -6.48 0.45
N ARG A 18 -5.83 -5.85 1.14
CA ARG A 18 -6.49 -4.65 0.66
C ARG A 18 -5.54 -3.47 0.49
N LEU A 19 -4.63 -3.25 1.44
CA LEU A 19 -3.64 -2.18 1.33
C LEU A 19 -2.64 -2.42 0.21
N LEU A 20 -2.21 -3.66 0.00
CA LEU A 20 -1.36 -4.01 -1.15
C LEU A 20 -2.04 -3.72 -2.48
N GLU A 21 -3.34 -4.05 -2.62
CA GLU A 21 -4.13 -3.70 -3.80
C GLU A 21 -4.21 -2.18 -4.02
N LEU A 22 -4.49 -1.42 -2.96
CA LEU A 22 -4.58 0.04 -3.02
C LEU A 22 -3.24 0.68 -3.40
N ILE A 23 -2.13 0.18 -2.85
CA ILE A 23 -0.78 0.64 -3.21
C ILE A 23 -0.51 0.37 -4.70
N ALA A 24 -0.83 -0.83 -5.20
CA ALA A 24 -0.64 -1.17 -6.60
C ALA A 24 -1.50 -0.31 -7.53
N LEU A 25 -2.77 -0.10 -7.18
CA LEU A 25 -3.70 0.75 -7.93
C LEU A 25 -3.21 2.20 -7.97
N THR A 26 -2.87 2.77 -6.82
CA THR A 26 -2.43 4.17 -6.72
C THR A 26 -1.11 4.38 -7.46
N ASN A 27 -0.16 3.44 -7.40
CA ASN A 27 1.07 3.51 -8.20
C ASN A 27 0.78 3.51 -9.70
N ARG A 28 -0.12 2.63 -10.16
CA ARG A 28 -0.50 2.58 -11.59
C ARG A 28 -1.17 3.88 -12.03
N THR A 29 -2.09 4.41 -11.24
CA THR A 29 -2.79 5.67 -11.54
C THR A 29 -1.82 6.85 -11.54
N LEU A 30 -0.89 6.90 -10.57
CA LEU A 30 0.16 7.91 -10.52
C LEU A 30 1.03 7.87 -11.79
N HIS A 31 1.45 6.68 -12.21
CA HIS A 31 2.26 6.50 -13.41
C HIS A 31 1.53 6.98 -14.66
N LEU A 32 0.26 6.62 -14.83
CA LEU A 32 -0.57 7.10 -15.95
C LEU A 32 -0.65 8.64 -15.99
N HIS A 33 -0.90 9.28 -14.84
CA HIS A 33 -0.92 10.74 -14.78
C HIS A 33 0.45 11.37 -15.07
N GLN A 34 1.55 10.72 -14.72
CA GLN A 34 2.89 11.22 -15.04
C GLN A 34 3.22 11.10 -16.53
N GLU A 35 2.80 10.02 -17.20
CA GLU A 35 3.02 9.81 -18.62
C GLU A 35 2.11 10.66 -19.51
N GLU A 36 0.85 10.83 -19.13
CA GLU A 36 -0.17 11.56 -19.91
C GLU A 36 -0.17 13.07 -19.66
N GLY A 37 0.75 13.59 -18.84
CA GLY A 37 0.86 15.02 -18.54
C GLY A 37 -0.26 15.54 -17.63
N GLY A 38 -0.69 14.72 -16.66
CA GLY A 38 -1.62 15.12 -15.61
C GLY A 38 -1.12 16.31 -14.79
N SER A 39 -2.04 17.01 -14.12
CA SER A 39 -1.66 18.19 -13.34
C SER A 39 -0.78 17.84 -12.14
N ASP A 40 0.18 18.73 -11.81
CA ASP A 40 1.05 18.56 -10.65
C ASP A 40 0.26 18.39 -9.35
N ALA A 41 -0.89 19.07 -9.22
CA ALA A 41 -1.78 18.92 -8.08
C ALA A 41 -2.29 17.48 -7.94
N GLN A 42 -2.81 16.88 -9.02
CA GLN A 42 -3.30 15.49 -9.00
C GLN A 42 -2.16 14.50 -8.71
N ILE A 43 -0.99 14.70 -9.31
CA ILE A 43 0.19 13.85 -9.06
C ILE A 43 0.59 13.92 -7.58
N ASN A 44 0.57 15.10 -6.97
CA ASN A 44 0.88 15.26 -5.54
C ASN A 44 -0.17 14.62 -4.64
N ASP A 45 -1.46 14.72 -4.99
CA ASP A 45 -2.54 14.05 -4.25
C ASP A 45 -2.36 12.52 -4.27
N TYR A 46 -2.03 11.93 -5.42
CA TYR A 46 -1.77 10.48 -5.51
C TYR A 46 -0.50 10.05 -4.78
N LYS A 47 0.58 10.86 -4.82
CA LYS A 47 1.79 10.59 -4.02
C LYS A 47 1.49 10.62 -2.53
N PHE A 48 0.71 11.61 -2.08
CA PHE A 48 0.29 11.70 -0.69
C PHE A 48 -0.54 10.47 -0.30
N LEU A 49 -1.56 10.12 -1.10
CA LEU A 49 -2.39 8.95 -0.86
C LEU A 49 -1.57 7.65 -0.80
N LEU A 50 -0.63 7.47 -1.71
CA LEU A 50 0.29 6.34 -1.72
C LEU A 50 1.09 6.26 -0.41
N SER A 51 1.62 7.39 0.07
CA SER A 51 2.36 7.43 1.34
C SER A 51 1.50 7.03 2.54
N GLN A 52 0.21 7.39 2.53
CA GLN A 52 -0.72 7.00 3.59
C GLN A 52 -0.96 5.49 3.61
N HIS A 53 -1.21 4.87 2.45
CA HIS A 53 -1.39 3.42 2.37
C HIS A 53 -0.13 2.66 2.79
N GLN A 54 1.05 3.15 2.41
CA GLN A 54 2.32 2.54 2.80
C GLN A 54 2.57 2.64 4.31
N SER A 55 2.26 3.78 4.92
CA SER A 55 2.37 3.96 6.37
C SER A 55 1.43 3.02 7.12
N GLU A 56 0.16 2.95 6.70
CA GLU A 56 -0.83 2.07 7.33
C GLU A 56 -0.44 0.59 7.21
N LEU A 57 0.11 0.19 6.06
CA LEU A 57 0.61 -1.17 5.87
C LEU A 57 1.82 -1.46 6.78
N ASP A 58 2.76 -0.53 6.90
CA ASP A 58 3.91 -0.71 7.80
C ASP A 58 3.47 -0.84 9.26
N ASP A 59 2.51 -0.02 9.71
CA ASP A 59 1.94 -0.11 11.05
C ASP A 59 1.24 -1.45 11.31
N LEU A 60 0.45 -1.95 10.35
CA LEU A 60 -0.19 -3.25 10.45
C LEU A 60 0.80 -4.41 10.51
N MET A 61 1.90 -4.31 9.78
CA MET A 61 2.92 -5.37 9.71
C MET A 61 3.78 -5.39 10.98
N ARG A 62 4.08 -4.21 11.55
CA ARG A 62 4.79 -4.07 12.83
C ARG A 62 4.08 -4.76 13.99
N ASN A 63 2.74 -4.79 14.00
CA ASN A 63 1.96 -5.48 15.03
C ASN A 63 2.27 -6.98 15.13
N TYR A 64 2.80 -7.57 14.05
CA TYR A 64 3.21 -8.98 14.00
C TYR A 64 4.73 -9.16 13.86
N GLY A 65 5.51 -8.10 14.12
CA GLY A 65 6.98 -8.13 14.03
C GLY A 65 7.51 -8.24 12.59
N LEU A 66 6.67 -7.97 11.59
CA LEU A 66 7.04 -7.99 10.18
C LEU A 66 7.41 -6.58 9.70
N ARG A 67 8.28 -6.50 8.69
CA ARG A 67 8.65 -5.25 8.03
C ARG A 67 8.43 -5.38 6.53
N VAL A 68 7.80 -4.38 5.91
CA VAL A 68 7.59 -4.36 4.47
C VAL A 68 8.71 -3.59 3.79
N GLN A 69 9.31 -4.19 2.76
CA GLN A 69 10.14 -3.47 1.79
C GLN A 69 9.38 -3.43 0.47
N ILE A 70 8.73 -2.30 0.19
CA ILE A 70 8.14 -2.06 -1.13
C ILE A 70 9.25 -1.47 -1.99
N SER A 71 9.83 -2.30 -2.84
CA SER A 71 10.82 -1.85 -3.82
C SER A 71 10.09 -1.22 -5.00
N SER A 72 10.57 -0.06 -5.46
CA SER A 72 10.16 0.48 -6.76
C SER A 72 10.49 -0.55 -7.83
N LEU A 73 9.51 -0.91 -8.67
CA LEU A 73 9.70 -1.83 -9.79
C LEU A 73 10.52 -1.20 -10.94
N GLU A 74 11.11 -0.02 -10.74
CA GLU A 74 11.90 0.71 -11.75
C GLU A 74 13.32 0.17 -11.92
N SER A 75 13.73 -0.88 -11.20
CA SER A 75 15.06 -1.51 -11.33
C SER A 75 15.07 -2.92 -11.91
N ALA A 76 13.99 -3.32 -12.60
CA ALA A 76 13.98 -4.52 -13.43
C ALA A 76 13.90 -4.15 -14.92
N ALA A 77 14.91 -3.42 -15.41
CA ALA A 77 15.14 -3.12 -16.82
C ALA A 77 16.62 -3.29 -17.15
#